data_AF-A0A956T204-F1
#
_entry.id   AF-A0A956T204-F1
#
_cell.length_a   1.000
_cell.length_b   1.000
_cell.length_c   1.000
_cell.angle_alpha   90.00
_cell.angle_beta   90.00
_cell.angle_gamma   90.00
#
_symmetry.space_group_name_H-M   'P 1'
#
loop_
_entity.id
_entity.type
_entity.pdbx_description
1 polymer ?
#
loop_
_entity_poly.entity_id
_entity_poly.type
_entity_poly.pdbx_seq_one_letter_code
_entity_poly.pdbx_strand_id
1 'polypeptide(L)'
;MDSSRLEPFKALMARPGRPDYENVLESLLEEIFAERGCMWLEKENEFLYRGDDDLRKRFPFSRQAVDSVLEKGRSFIAYDDGGNEPTPPSGSMVMNNVRSCVCAAAKNAQGEVLILAYFDNGVESDPFSMEDLELVQGVLDLVPGAVPSSD
;
A
#
# COMPACT_ATOMS: atom_id res chain seq x y z
N MET A 1 4.76 9.32 12.75
CA MET A 1 3.96 8.17 13.21
C MET A 1 4.18 7.78 14.69
N ASP A 2 3.10 7.53 15.45
CA ASP A 2 3.15 6.91 16.78
C ASP A 2 3.45 5.40 16.67
N SER A 3 4.56 4.96 17.29
CA SER A 3 4.97 3.55 17.33
C SER A 3 3.93 2.58 17.87
N SER A 4 2.96 3.06 18.66
CA SER A 4 1.86 2.26 19.20
C SER A 4 0.96 1.67 18.10
N ARG A 5 0.80 2.37 16.97
CA ARG A 5 0.00 1.92 15.82
C ARG A 5 0.62 0.72 15.10
N LEU A 6 1.93 0.50 15.25
CA LEU A 6 2.62 -0.67 14.68
C LEU A 6 2.51 -1.93 15.53
N GLU A 7 2.19 -1.81 16.82
CA GLU A 7 2.17 -2.95 17.75
C GLU A 7 1.29 -4.13 17.28
N PRO A 8 0.08 -3.92 16.74
CA PRO A 8 -0.74 -5.02 16.23
C PRO A 8 -0.06 -5.81 15.09
N PHE A 9 0.74 -5.12 14.26
CA PHE A 9 1.39 -5.68 13.09
C PHE A 9 2.70 -6.40 13.41
N LYS A 10 3.41 -6.00 14.48
CA LYS A 10 4.67 -6.63 14.88
C LYS A 10 4.52 -8.12 15.15
N ALA A 11 3.41 -8.54 15.77
CA ALA A 11 3.14 -9.94 16.04
C ALA A 11 2.94 -10.75 14.75
N LEU A 12 2.20 -10.20 13.79
CA LEU A 12 1.94 -10.83 12.48
C LEU A 12 3.22 -10.93 11.63
N MET A 13 4.08 -9.91 11.70
CA MET A 13 5.30 -9.82 10.88
C MET A 13 6.53 -10.51 11.48
N ALA A 14 6.47 -11.06 12.69
CA ALA A 14 7.63 -11.69 13.32
C ALA A 14 8.08 -12.99 12.63
N ARG A 15 7.13 -13.76 12.06
CA ARG A 15 7.37 -14.99 11.29
C ARG A 15 6.25 -15.19 10.26
N PRO A 16 6.17 -14.31 9.25
CA PRO A 16 4.98 -14.22 8.43
C PRO A 16 4.87 -15.44 7.51
N GLY A 17 3.74 -16.11 7.58
CA GLY A 17 3.21 -16.95 6.51
C GLY A 17 2.13 -16.19 5.73
N ARG A 18 1.60 -16.83 4.69
CA ARG A 18 0.48 -16.27 3.92
C ARG A 18 -0.69 -15.78 4.80
N PRO A 19 -1.19 -16.55 5.80
CA PRO A 19 -2.30 -16.07 6.62
C PRO A 19 -1.99 -14.79 7.37
N ASP A 20 -0.74 -14.60 7.79
CA ASP A 20 -0.31 -13.39 8.49
C ASP A 20 -0.32 -12.18 7.56
N TYR A 21 0.13 -12.33 6.30
CA TYR A 21 0.03 -11.27 5.30
C TYR A 21 -1.43 -10.95 4.92
N GLU A 22 -2.32 -11.94 4.87
CA GLU A 22 -3.75 -11.70 4.65
C GLU A 22 -4.37 -10.92 5.82
N ASN A 23 -4.02 -11.26 7.06
CA ASN A 23 -4.46 -10.52 8.24
C ASN A 23 -3.90 -9.09 8.27
N VAL A 24 -2.62 -8.91 7.89
CA VAL A 24 -2.03 -7.57 7.75
C VAL A 24 -2.79 -6.75 6.73
N LEU A 25 -3.09 -7.33 5.55
CA LEU A 25 -3.83 -6.66 4.50
C LEU A 25 -5.21 -6.20 4.99
N GLU A 26 -5.92 -7.08 5.69
CA GLU A 26 -7.24 -6.80 6.27
C GLU A 26 -7.17 -5.72 7.36
N SER A 27 -6.21 -5.82 8.29
CA SER A 27 -6.02 -4.80 9.33
C SER A 27 -5.61 -3.45 8.78
N LEU A 28 -4.76 -3.41 7.73
CA LEU A 28 -4.40 -2.15 7.07
C LEU A 28 -5.61 -1.53 6.38
N LEU A 29 -6.42 -2.32 5.66
CA LEU A 29 -7.65 -1.85 5.02
C LEU A 29 -8.57 -1.13 6.01
N GLU A 30 -8.79 -1.73 7.18
CA GLU A 30 -9.63 -1.17 8.24
C GLU A 30 -9.02 0.11 8.84
N GLU A 31 -7.71 0.08 9.15
CA GLU A 31 -7.02 1.16 9.86
C GLU A 31 -6.88 2.43 9.01
N ILE A 32 -6.69 2.31 7.69
CA ILE A 32 -6.59 3.47 6.77
C ILE A 32 -7.90 3.77 6.04
N PHE A 33 -8.99 3.08 6.39
CA PHE A 33 -10.30 3.20 5.73
C PHE A 33 -10.21 3.05 4.20
N ALA A 34 -9.44 2.06 3.74
CA ALA A 34 -9.30 1.78 2.32
C ALA A 34 -10.46 0.88 1.82
N GLU A 35 -11.00 1.20 0.65
CA GLU A 35 -12.02 0.37 -0.01
C GLU A 35 -11.41 -0.90 -0.63
N ARG A 36 -10.19 -0.77 -1.16
CA ARG A 36 -9.47 -1.83 -1.88
C ARG A 36 -8.02 -1.88 -1.47
N GLY A 37 -7.50 -3.10 -1.39
CA GLY A 37 -6.14 -3.35 -0.93
C GLY A 37 -5.53 -4.56 -1.62
N CYS A 38 -4.24 -4.45 -1.91
CA CYS A 38 -3.46 -5.55 -2.46
C CYS A 38 -2.03 -5.55 -1.92
N MET A 39 -1.48 -6.75 -1.73
CA MET A 39 -0.07 -6.97 -1.42
C MET A 39 0.57 -7.92 -2.43
N TRP A 40 1.73 -7.52 -2.96
CA TRP A 40 2.59 -8.36 -3.80
C TRP A 40 3.75 -8.89 -2.96
N LEU A 41 3.84 -10.21 -2.85
CA LEU A 41 4.94 -10.92 -2.19
C LEU A 41 5.94 -11.35 -3.26
N GLU A 42 7.10 -10.68 -3.33
CA GLU A 42 8.09 -10.89 -4.40
C GLU A 42 8.55 -12.35 -4.44
N LYS A 43 8.96 -12.87 -3.27
CA LYS A 43 9.59 -14.18 -3.16
C LYS A 43 8.67 -15.31 -3.60
N GLU A 44 7.39 -15.22 -3.28
CA GLU A 44 6.34 -16.17 -3.64
C GLU A 44 5.75 -15.88 -5.03
N ASN A 45 6.07 -14.72 -5.61
CA ASN A 45 5.44 -14.15 -6.81
C ASN A 45 3.91 -14.21 -6.73
N GLU A 46 3.37 -13.81 -5.57
CA GLU A 46 1.97 -13.94 -5.25
C GLU A 46 1.33 -12.58 -4.95
N PHE A 47 0.08 -12.42 -5.37
CA PHE A 47 -0.75 -11.29 -5.01
C PHE A 47 -1.88 -11.70 -4.05
N LEU A 48 -1.99 -10.97 -2.96
CA LEU A 48 -3.11 -11.03 -2.01
C LEU A 48 -4.03 -9.85 -2.26
N TYR A 49 -5.34 -10.10 -2.27
CA TYR A 49 -6.36 -9.09 -2.56
C TYR A 49 -7.48 -9.13 -1.52
N ARG A 50 -7.97 -7.96 -1.15
CA ARG A 50 -9.14 -7.73 -0.30
C ARG A 50 -9.85 -6.43 -0.71
N GLY A 51 -11.16 -6.35 -0.46
CA GLY A 51 -12.01 -5.23 -0.85
C GLY A 51 -13.11 -5.64 -1.84
N ASP A 52 -13.58 -4.68 -2.65
CA ASP A 52 -14.67 -4.88 -3.61
C ASP A 52 -14.38 -6.01 -4.64
N ASP A 53 -15.12 -7.12 -4.50
CA ASP A 53 -15.00 -8.33 -5.32
C ASP A 53 -15.41 -8.11 -6.79
N ASP A 54 -16.24 -7.11 -7.10
CA ASP A 54 -16.66 -6.83 -8.48
C ASP A 54 -15.54 -6.18 -9.32
N LEU A 55 -14.64 -5.45 -8.65
CA LEU A 55 -13.49 -4.77 -9.28
C LEU A 55 -12.24 -5.66 -9.34
N ARG A 56 -12.20 -6.76 -8.57
CA ARG A 56 -11.12 -7.77 -8.53
C ARG A 56 -10.73 -8.37 -9.89
N LYS A 57 -11.62 -8.30 -10.89
CA LYS A 57 -11.44 -8.93 -12.22
C LYS A 57 -10.51 -8.16 -13.17
N ARG A 58 -10.08 -6.95 -12.82
CA ARG A 58 -9.16 -6.13 -13.62
C ARG A 58 -8.04 -5.65 -12.70
N PHE A 59 -6.81 -5.97 -13.04
CA PHE A 59 -5.58 -5.58 -12.35
C PHE A 59 -5.70 -4.18 -11.65
N PRO A 60 -5.69 -4.10 -10.31
CA PRO A 60 -6.26 -2.94 -9.59
C PRO A 60 -5.28 -1.78 -9.40
N PHE A 61 -4.00 -1.94 -9.74
CA PHE A 61 -3.00 -0.93 -9.41
C PHE A 61 -2.94 0.18 -10.48
N SER A 62 -2.83 1.42 -10.02
CA SER A 62 -2.25 2.48 -10.83
C SER A 62 -0.80 2.10 -11.19
N ARG A 63 -0.51 1.79 -12.46
CA ARG A 63 0.87 1.43 -12.88
C ARG A 63 1.86 2.53 -12.53
N GLN A 64 1.45 3.79 -12.70
CA GLN A 64 2.26 4.93 -12.33
C GLN A 64 2.63 4.93 -10.84
N ALA A 65 1.70 4.55 -9.95
CA ALA A 65 1.99 4.44 -8.52
C ALA A 65 2.99 3.33 -8.23
N VAL A 66 2.76 2.15 -8.81
CA VAL A 66 3.67 1.00 -8.65
C VAL A 66 5.06 1.31 -9.19
N ASP A 67 5.17 1.78 -10.43
CA ASP A 67 6.44 2.13 -11.06
C ASP A 67 7.18 3.19 -10.22
N SER A 68 6.46 4.20 -9.73
CA SER A 68 7.06 5.24 -8.85
C SER A 68 7.60 4.65 -7.54
N VAL A 69 6.90 3.71 -6.91
CA VAL A 69 7.39 3.01 -5.70
C VAL A 69 8.62 2.17 -6.02
N LEU A 70 8.58 1.39 -7.10
CA LEU A 70 9.67 0.50 -7.46
C LEU A 70 10.94 1.30 -7.77
N GLU A 71 10.82 2.44 -8.45
CA GLU A 71 11.92 3.34 -8.77
C GLU A 71 12.42 4.17 -7.56
N LYS A 72 11.50 4.74 -6.77
CA LYS A 72 11.83 5.77 -5.76
C LYS A 72 11.76 5.29 -4.31
N GLY A 73 11.33 4.06 -4.06
CA GLY A 73 11.23 3.44 -2.73
C GLY A 73 9.95 3.74 -1.95
N ARG A 74 9.28 4.87 -2.24
CA ARG A 74 7.97 5.24 -1.68
C ARG A 74 7.18 6.08 -2.68
N SER A 75 5.85 5.91 -2.74
CA SER A 75 5.00 6.75 -3.57
C SER A 75 3.67 7.02 -2.88
N PHE A 76 3.53 8.28 -2.46
CA PHE A 76 2.22 8.86 -2.21
C PHE A 76 1.65 9.33 -3.54
N ILE A 77 0.43 8.94 -3.90
CA ILE A 77 -0.31 9.71 -4.90
C ILE A 77 -1.75 9.96 -4.45
N ALA A 78 -1.95 11.13 -3.81
CA ALA A 78 -3.26 11.74 -3.66
C ALA A 78 -3.53 12.66 -4.86
N TYR A 79 -4.69 12.51 -5.48
CA TYR A 79 -5.09 13.30 -6.65
C TYR A 79 -6.05 14.44 -6.31
N ASP A 80 -6.48 14.53 -5.06
CA ASP A 80 -7.32 15.61 -4.55
C ASP A 80 -7.06 15.78 -3.06
N ASP A 81 -6.08 16.62 -2.72
CA ASP A 81 -5.74 16.94 -1.33
C ASP A 81 -6.46 18.21 -0.82
N GLY A 82 -7.54 18.61 -1.50
CA GLY A 82 -8.32 19.76 -1.09
C GLY A 82 -7.59 21.11 -1.16
N GLY A 83 -6.44 21.22 -1.85
CA GLY A 83 -5.85 22.56 -2.11
C GLY A 83 -4.39 22.69 -2.52
N ASN A 84 -3.55 21.65 -2.58
CA ASN A 84 -2.24 21.74 -3.23
C ASN A 84 -2.34 21.22 -4.68
N GLU A 85 -1.37 21.60 -5.54
CA GLU A 85 -1.39 21.27 -6.97
C GLU A 85 -1.63 19.77 -7.20
N PRO A 86 -2.83 19.36 -7.63
CA PRO A 86 -3.14 17.95 -7.76
C PRO A 86 -2.29 17.39 -8.91
N THR A 87 -1.59 16.28 -8.64
CA THR A 87 -0.97 15.52 -9.73
C THR A 87 -2.11 15.06 -10.65
N PRO A 88 -2.04 15.20 -11.98
CA PRO A 88 -3.14 14.80 -12.85
C PRO A 88 -3.35 13.28 -12.84
N PRO A 89 -4.60 12.77 -12.74
CA PRO A 89 -4.90 11.34 -12.67
C PRO A 89 -4.37 10.58 -13.89
N SER A 90 -3.71 9.45 -13.63
CA SER A 90 -3.29 8.55 -14.70
C SER A 90 -4.50 7.95 -15.42
N GLY A 91 -4.34 7.56 -16.68
CA GLY A 91 -5.42 6.87 -17.41
C GLY A 91 -5.94 5.62 -16.69
N SER A 92 -5.07 4.88 -15.98
CA SER A 92 -5.48 3.73 -15.16
C SER A 92 -6.40 4.09 -14.01
N MET A 93 -6.24 5.26 -13.41
CA MET A 93 -7.04 5.67 -12.25
C MET A 93 -8.43 6.14 -12.66
N VAL A 94 -8.50 6.90 -13.76
CA VAL A 94 -9.80 7.26 -14.37
C VAL A 94 -10.56 5.99 -14.77
N MET A 95 -9.87 5.01 -15.38
CA MET A 95 -10.51 3.74 -15.77
C MET A 95 -11.00 2.90 -14.58
N ASN A 96 -10.34 3.01 -13.42
CA ASN A 96 -10.63 2.21 -12.22
C ASN A 96 -11.39 2.99 -11.14
N ASN A 97 -11.90 4.18 -11.47
CA ASN A 97 -12.61 5.10 -10.58
C ASN A 97 -11.85 5.40 -9.27
N VAL A 98 -10.52 5.50 -9.34
CA VAL A 98 -9.65 5.76 -8.18
C VAL A 98 -9.50 7.27 -7.98
N ARG A 99 -9.85 7.78 -6.80
CA ARG A 99 -9.62 9.16 -6.37
C ARG A 99 -8.27 9.34 -5.67
N SER A 100 -7.89 8.39 -4.83
CA SER A 100 -6.61 8.43 -4.11
C SER A 100 -6.04 7.04 -3.96
N CYS A 101 -4.72 6.93 -3.93
CA CYS A 101 -4.07 5.67 -3.59
C CYS A 101 -2.79 5.87 -2.79
N VAL A 102 -2.51 4.94 -1.90
CA VAL A 102 -1.23 4.82 -1.21
C VAL A 102 -0.50 3.58 -1.70
N CYS A 103 0.80 3.72 -1.95
CA CYS A 103 1.63 2.62 -2.39
C CYS A 103 3.00 2.68 -1.72
N ALA A 104 3.43 1.56 -1.17
CA ALA A 104 4.70 1.44 -0.46
C ALA A 104 5.33 0.09 -0.78
N ALA A 105 6.65 0.02 -0.67
CA ALA A 105 7.38 -1.23 -0.77
C ALA A 105 8.46 -1.30 0.31
N ALA A 106 8.73 -2.53 0.78
CA ALA A 106 9.92 -2.80 1.58
C ALA A 106 10.95 -3.51 0.71
N LYS A 107 12.21 -3.09 0.86
CA LYS A 107 13.35 -3.63 0.12
C LYS A 107 14.39 -4.20 1.09
N ASN A 108 15.15 -5.18 0.63
CA ASN A 108 16.31 -5.66 1.38
C ASN A 108 17.53 -4.74 1.20
N ALA A 109 18.65 -5.10 1.84
CA ALA A 109 19.90 -4.33 1.77
C ALA A 109 20.52 -4.30 0.37
N GLN A 110 20.10 -5.20 -0.54
CA GLN A 110 20.53 -5.26 -1.93
C GLN A 110 19.63 -4.40 -2.84
N GLY A 111 18.56 -3.80 -2.29
CA GLY A 111 17.59 -3.01 -3.04
C GLY A 111 16.52 -3.86 -3.75
N GLU A 112 16.49 -5.17 -3.50
CA GLU A 112 15.47 -6.06 -4.04
C GLU A 112 14.17 -5.88 -3.25
N VAL A 113 13.04 -5.83 -3.96
CA VAL A 113 11.73 -5.72 -3.33
C VAL A 113 11.41 -7.03 -2.60
N LEU A 114 10.94 -6.93 -1.36
CA LEU A 114 10.43 -8.07 -0.60
C LEU A 114 8.92 -8.12 -0.69
N ILE A 115 8.30 -6.95 -0.55
CA ILE A 115 6.86 -6.77 -0.55
C ILE A 115 6.48 -5.39 -1.07
N LEU A 116 5.34 -5.31 -1.73
CA LEU A 116 4.69 -4.05 -2.11
C LEU A 116 3.24 -4.09 -1.66
N ALA A 117 2.74 -2.99 -1.10
CA ALA A 117 1.33 -2.82 -0.79
C ALA A 117 0.75 -1.65 -1.57
N TYR A 118 -0.51 -1.80 -1.97
CA TYR A 118 -1.29 -0.78 -2.67
C TYR A 118 -2.68 -0.75 -2.09
N PHE A 119 -3.16 0.45 -1.77
CA PHE A 119 -4.52 0.68 -1.33
C PHE A 119 -5.09 1.87 -2.08
N ASP A 120 -6.39 1.82 -2.33
CA ASP A 120 -7.07 2.86 -3.08
C ASP A 120 -8.48 3.12 -2.56
N ASN A 121 -8.96 4.34 -2.80
CA ASN A 121 -10.32 4.79 -2.52
C ASN A 121 -10.96 5.39 -3.78
N GLY A 122 -12.25 5.14 -3.94
CA GLY A 122 -13.10 5.74 -4.95
C GLY A 122 -13.47 7.20 -4.67
N VAL A 123 -14.25 7.78 -5.59
CA VAL A 123 -14.61 9.20 -5.57
C VAL A 123 -15.49 9.59 -4.37
N GLU A 124 -16.28 8.65 -3.85
CA GLU A 124 -17.19 8.87 -2.72
C GLU A 124 -16.51 8.77 -1.35
N SER A 125 -15.24 8.33 -1.31
CA SER A 125 -14.47 8.11 -0.09
C SER A 125 -13.47 9.24 0.16
N ASP A 126 -13.09 9.41 1.44
CA ASP A 126 -12.10 10.40 1.84
C ASP A 126 -10.71 10.05 1.25
N PRO A 127 -9.91 11.06 0.87
CA PRO A 127 -8.57 10.85 0.36
C PRO A 127 -7.63 10.37 1.48
N PHE A 128 -6.66 9.53 1.12
CA PHE A 128 -5.60 9.14 2.07
C PHE A 128 -4.74 10.33 2.50
N SER A 129 -4.27 10.25 3.74
CA SER A 129 -3.34 11.19 4.34
C SER A 129 -1.89 10.71 4.24
N MET A 130 -0.95 11.61 4.57
CA MET A 130 0.46 11.22 4.73
C MET A 130 0.67 10.23 5.89
N GLU A 131 -0.16 10.31 6.93
CA GLU A 131 -0.08 9.40 8.07
C GLU A 131 -0.45 7.96 7.67
N ASP A 132 -1.36 7.79 6.71
CA ASP A 132 -1.72 6.46 6.17
C ASP A 132 -0.54 5.86 5.40
N LEU A 133 0.17 6.66 4.61
CA LEU A 133 1.38 6.20 3.93
C LEU A 133 2.49 5.85 4.94
N GLU A 134 2.72 6.70 5.94
CA GLU A 134 3.71 6.43 7.00
C GLU A 134 3.40 5.11 7.72
N LEU A 135 2.12 4.87 8.02
CA LEU A 135 1.69 3.62 8.65
C LEU A 135 1.94 2.42 7.71
N VAL A 136 1.49 2.48 6.46
CA VAL A 136 1.68 1.38 5.51
C VAL A 136 3.17 1.07 5.35
N GLN A 137 4.01 2.09 5.15
CA GLN A 137 5.46 1.89 5.06
C GLN A 137 6.03 1.31 6.35
N GLY A 138 5.65 1.84 7.50
CA GLY A 138 6.09 1.36 8.81
C GLY A 138 5.73 -0.10 9.06
N VAL A 139 4.58 -0.56 8.57
CA VAL A 139 4.17 -1.97 8.63
C VAL A 139 5.00 -2.84 7.67
N LEU A 140 5.24 -2.38 6.44
CA LEU A 140 6.07 -3.13 5.49
C LEU A 140 7.54 -3.23 5.94
N ASP A 141 8.06 -2.21 6.62
CA ASP A 141 9.41 -2.21 7.19
C ASP A 141 9.58 -3.23 8.33
N LEU A 142 8.48 -3.80 8.87
CA LEU A 142 8.53 -4.92 9.81
C LEU A 142 8.80 -6.27 9.13
N VAL A 143 8.73 -6.34 7.79
CA VAL A 143 8.96 -7.60 7.07
C VAL A 143 10.39 -8.10 7.31
N PRO A 144 10.59 -9.39 7.65
CA PRO A 144 11.91 -9.93 7.90
C PRO A 144 12.87 -9.72 6.72
N GLY A 145 14.00 -9.05 6.99
CA GLY A 145 15.00 -8.73 5.98
C GLY A 145 14.80 -7.39 5.27
N ALA A 146 13.71 -6.68 5.55
CA ALA A 146 13.52 -5.31 5.11
C ALA A 146 14.57 -4.40 5.78
N VAL A 147 15.07 -3.44 5.00
CA VAL A 147 15.82 -2.30 5.54
C VAL A 147 14.83 -1.16 5.69
N PRO A 148 14.71 -0.56 6.88
CA PRO A 148 13.79 0.54 7.09
C PRO A 148 14.00 1.66 6.08
N SER A 149 12.92 2.14 5.52
CA SER A 149 12.92 3.27 4.60
C SER A 149 13.27 4.51 5.42
N SER A 150 14.56 4.85 5.48
CA SER A 150 15.05 5.98 6.30
C SER A 150 14.42 7.28 5.78
N ASP A 151 13.94 8.12 6.70
CA ASP A 151 13.54 9.51 6.39
C ASP A 151 14.69 10.36 5.86
#